data_AF-A0A3Q1ALY2-F1
#
_entry.id   AF-A0A3Q1ALY2-F1
#
_cell.length_a   1.000
_cell.length_b   1.000
_cell.length_c   1.000
_cell.angle_alpha   90.00
_cell.angle_beta   90.00
_cell.angle_gamma   90.00
#
_symmetry.space_group_name_H-M   'P 1'
#
loop_
_entity.id
_entity.type
_entity.pdbx_description
1 polymer ?
#
loop_
_entity_poly.entity_id
_entity_poly.type
_entity_poly.pdbx_seq_one_letter_code
_entity_poly.pdbx_strand_id
1 'polypeptide(L)'
;MGNKQTIFTDEQLDAYQVRLVCVFYSRLHGRYHELAPHLVPMDYTNEPDCKLPLALIVNMPELKENPFRNRIVESFSEDGMGNLSFNEFVDMFSVLSEMAPRELKAIYAFKIYDFNVDNYLCKEDLEKTLNKLTKEELTPEEVQLVCEKAIEEADLDGDNKLSFADFENMITRAPDFLR
;
A
#
# COMPACT_ATOMS: atom_id res chain seq x y z
N MET A 1 -14.84 27.88 -27.05
CA MET A 1 -14.47 26.45 -27.08
C MET A 1 -12.96 26.39 -27.21
N GLY A 2 -12.25 26.26 -26.08
CA GLY A 2 -10.79 26.34 -26.04
C GLY A 2 -10.15 25.01 -26.39
N ASN A 3 -9.50 24.95 -27.55
CA ASN A 3 -8.61 23.85 -27.92
C ASN A 3 -7.46 23.79 -26.91
N LYS A 4 -7.47 22.81 -26.00
CA LYS A 4 -6.27 22.39 -25.27
C LYS A 4 -5.41 21.61 -26.26
N GLN A 5 -4.63 22.33 -27.06
CA GLN A 5 -3.64 21.73 -27.93
C GLN A 5 -2.53 21.16 -27.02
N THR A 6 -2.55 19.84 -26.81
CA THR A 6 -1.44 19.14 -26.15
C THR A 6 -0.22 19.30 -27.04
N ILE A 7 0.86 19.84 -26.49
CA ILE A 7 2.12 20.16 -27.21
C ILE A 7 2.85 18.87 -27.65
N PHE A 8 2.44 17.72 -27.11
CA PHE A 8 3.01 16.40 -27.35
C PHE A 8 2.00 15.50 -28.06
N THR A 9 2.51 14.68 -28.98
CA THR A 9 1.76 13.59 -29.62
C THR A 9 1.59 12.42 -28.65
N ASP A 10 0.56 11.60 -28.82
CA ASP A 10 0.31 10.42 -27.97
C ASP A 10 1.52 9.46 -27.98
N GLU A 11 2.19 9.28 -29.13
CA GLU A 11 3.41 8.47 -29.25
C GLU A 11 4.60 9.04 -28.46
N GLN A 12 4.73 10.37 -28.40
CA GLN A 12 5.75 11.01 -27.56
C GLN A 12 5.42 10.84 -26.08
N LEU A 13 4.15 11.01 -25.70
CA LEU A 13 3.70 10.78 -24.33
C LEU A 13 3.96 9.35 -23.89
N ASP A 14 3.67 8.36 -24.73
CA ASP A 14 3.99 6.94 -24.49
C ASP A 14 5.49 6.72 -24.36
N ALA A 15 6.31 7.28 -25.25
CA ALA A 15 7.77 7.15 -25.17
C ALA A 15 8.34 7.80 -23.89
N TYR A 16 7.78 8.93 -23.44
CA TYR A 16 8.14 9.55 -22.17
C TYR A 16 7.69 8.72 -20.97
N GLN A 17 6.48 8.14 -21.00
CA GLN A 17 6.00 7.24 -19.97
C GLN A 17 6.87 5.98 -19.87
N VAL A 18 7.16 5.32 -21.00
CA VAL A 18 8.06 4.15 -21.05
C VAL A 18 9.43 4.50 -20.48
N ARG A 19 9.99 5.67 -20.84
CA ARG A 19 11.29 6.11 -20.31
C ARG A 19 11.25 6.38 -18.80
N LEU A 20 10.21 7.03 -18.31
CA LEU A 20 10.03 7.31 -16.87
C LEU A 20 9.88 6.01 -16.08
N VAL A 21 9.09 5.07 -16.60
CA VAL A 21 8.90 3.73 -16.04
C VAL A 21 10.25 2.98 -16.03
N CYS A 22 10.99 2.92 -17.14
CA CYS A 22 12.30 2.26 -17.17
C CYS A 22 13.30 2.86 -16.18
N VAL A 23 13.33 4.19 -16.04
CA VAL A 23 14.19 4.88 -15.05
C VAL A 23 13.75 4.55 -13.62
N PHE A 24 12.45 4.48 -13.36
CA PHE A 24 11.90 4.09 -12.07
C PHE A 24 12.26 2.64 -11.71
N TYR A 25 12.03 1.69 -12.61
CA TYR A 25 12.41 0.29 -12.43
C TYR A 25 13.91 0.12 -12.23
N SER A 26 14.75 0.84 -12.99
CA SER A 26 16.20 0.78 -12.84
C SER A 26 16.68 1.33 -11.49
N ARG A 27 16.06 2.40 -11.00
CA ARG A 27 16.35 2.97 -9.67
C ARG A 27 15.92 2.03 -8.55
N LEU A 28 14.73 1.45 -8.66
CA LEU A 28 14.23 0.46 -7.70
C LEU A 28 15.06 -0.82 -7.72
N HIS A 29 15.49 -1.28 -8.89
CA HIS A 29 16.40 -2.42 -9.03
C HIS A 29 17.75 -2.16 -8.35
N GLY A 30 18.31 -0.96 -8.54
CA GLY A 30 19.52 -0.55 -7.82
C GLY A 30 19.33 -0.60 -6.30
N ARG A 31 18.20 -0.12 -5.78
CA ARG A 31 17.85 -0.24 -4.35
C ARG A 31 17.65 -1.68 -3.90
N TYR A 32 16.92 -2.48 -4.68
CA TYR A 32 16.65 -3.90 -4.45
C TYR A 32 17.97 -4.68 -4.32
N HIS A 33 18.94 -4.38 -5.19
CA HIS A 33 20.30 -4.90 -5.13
C HIS A 33 21.09 -4.39 -3.92
N GLU A 34 21.04 -3.09 -3.59
CA GLU A 34 21.76 -2.51 -2.43
C GLU A 34 21.39 -3.19 -1.10
N LEU A 35 20.13 -3.61 -0.95
CA LEU A 35 19.64 -4.23 0.29
C LEU A 35 20.15 -5.65 0.49
N ALA A 36 20.29 -6.39 -0.60
CA ALA A 36 20.77 -7.75 -0.58
C ALA A 36 21.64 -8.06 -1.81
N PRO A 37 22.86 -7.51 -1.87
CA PRO A 37 23.73 -7.65 -3.04
C PRO A 37 24.18 -9.10 -3.27
N HIS A 38 24.04 -9.95 -2.25
CA HIS A 38 24.31 -11.39 -2.33
C HIS A 38 23.12 -12.22 -2.83
N LEU A 39 21.90 -11.70 -2.73
CA LEU A 39 20.67 -12.40 -3.14
C LEU A 39 20.15 -11.91 -4.50
N VAL A 40 20.41 -10.66 -4.84
CA VAL A 40 19.91 -10.00 -6.04
C VAL A 40 21.08 -9.81 -7.01
N PRO A 41 21.17 -10.52 -8.13
CA PRO A 41 22.18 -10.28 -9.15
C PRO A 41 21.94 -8.95 -9.88
N MET A 42 23.01 -8.31 -10.35
CA MET A 42 22.88 -7.15 -11.28
C MET A 42 22.41 -7.58 -12.68
N ASP A 43 22.60 -8.84 -13.02
CA ASP A 43 22.21 -9.44 -14.30
C ASP A 43 20.86 -10.16 -14.13
N TYR A 44 19.78 -9.48 -14.51
CA TYR A 44 18.40 -10.00 -14.43
C TYR A 44 17.97 -10.80 -15.66
N THR A 45 18.89 -11.04 -16.60
CA THR A 45 18.65 -11.69 -17.90
C THR A 45 18.02 -13.09 -17.80
N ASN A 46 18.21 -13.77 -16.66
CA ASN A 46 17.64 -15.10 -16.38
C ASN A 46 16.46 -15.08 -15.40
N GLU A 47 15.90 -13.91 -15.10
CA GLU A 47 14.77 -13.73 -14.14
C GLU A 47 14.94 -14.58 -12.86
N PRO A 48 16.04 -14.40 -12.11
CA PRO A 48 16.26 -15.20 -10.91
C PRO A 48 15.12 -14.96 -9.90
N ASP A 49 14.52 -16.04 -9.39
CA ASP A 49 13.49 -15.99 -8.33
C ASP A 49 14.15 -15.61 -6.99
N CYS A 50 14.57 -14.35 -6.90
CA CYS A 50 15.21 -13.76 -5.74
C CYS A 50 14.18 -12.93 -4.97
N LYS A 51 13.90 -13.33 -3.74
CA LYS A 51 12.97 -12.67 -2.84
C LYS A 51 13.74 -11.99 -1.72
N LEU A 52 13.45 -10.71 -1.48
CA LEU A 52 13.98 -10.00 -0.34
C LEU A 52 13.22 -10.40 0.92
N PRO A 53 13.93 -10.72 2.02
CA PRO A 53 13.28 -11.01 3.29
C PRO A 53 12.62 -9.77 3.88
N LEU A 54 11.44 -9.96 4.49
CA LEU A 54 10.65 -8.93 5.17
C LEU A 54 11.52 -8.01 6.05
N ALA A 55 12.43 -8.60 6.82
CA ALA A 55 13.29 -7.88 7.77
C ALA A 55 14.15 -6.80 7.12
N LEU A 56 14.56 -6.96 5.85
CA LEU A 56 15.35 -5.94 5.15
C LEU A 56 14.45 -4.80 4.66
N ILE A 57 13.27 -5.13 4.14
CA ILE A 57 12.30 -4.16 3.59
C ILE A 57 11.74 -3.28 4.71
N VAL A 58 11.41 -3.88 5.85
CA VAL A 58 10.88 -3.21 7.04
C VAL A 58 11.89 -2.26 7.69
N ASN A 59 13.19 -2.49 7.51
CA ASN A 59 14.25 -1.64 8.06
C ASN A 59 14.63 -0.45 7.15
N MET A 60 14.02 -0.36 5.97
CA MET A 60 14.24 0.77 5.07
C MET A 60 13.82 2.10 5.69
N PRO A 61 14.58 3.19 5.47
CA PRO A 61 14.20 4.50 6.00
C PRO A 61 12.80 4.95 5.52
N GLU A 62 12.37 4.53 4.33
CA GLU A 62 11.05 4.83 3.76
C GLU A 62 9.89 4.17 4.52
N LEU A 63 10.12 3.00 5.12
CA LEU A 63 9.09 2.21 5.83
C LEU A 63 9.29 2.19 7.35
N LYS A 64 10.49 2.47 7.85
CA LYS A 64 10.84 2.34 9.27
C LYS A 64 9.96 3.18 10.19
N GLU A 65 9.61 4.38 9.74
CA GLU A 65 8.75 5.32 10.49
C GLU A 65 7.26 4.92 10.45
N ASN A 66 6.86 4.02 9.53
CA ASN A 66 5.48 3.58 9.39
C ASN A 66 5.15 2.45 10.39
N PRO A 67 4.16 2.62 11.29
CA PRO A 67 3.76 1.57 12.25
C PRO A 67 3.16 0.34 11.56
N PHE A 68 2.67 0.49 10.33
CA PHE A 68 2.09 -0.58 9.51
C PHE A 68 3.08 -1.24 8.57
N ARG A 69 4.38 -0.93 8.63
CA ARG A 69 5.38 -1.44 7.69
C ARG A 69 5.37 -2.96 7.47
N ASN A 70 5.22 -3.74 8.55
CA ASN A 70 5.14 -5.20 8.44
C ASN A 70 3.91 -5.59 7.62
N ARG A 71 2.77 -4.97 7.90
CA ARG A 71 1.49 -5.25 7.23
C ARG A 71 1.48 -4.79 5.78
N ILE A 72 2.10 -3.66 5.49
CA ILE A 72 2.33 -3.20 4.11
C ILE A 72 3.09 -4.31 3.37
N VAL A 73 4.26 -4.71 3.85
CA VAL A 73 5.07 -5.75 3.19
C VAL A 73 4.32 -7.09 3.09
N GLU A 74 3.61 -7.52 4.14
CA GLU A 74 2.78 -8.72 4.13
C GLU A 74 1.64 -8.62 3.10
N SER A 75 1.00 -7.46 2.93
CA SER A 75 -0.09 -7.26 1.98
C SER A 75 0.35 -7.34 0.52
N PHE A 76 1.62 -7.02 0.24
CA PHE A 76 2.22 -7.15 -1.09
C PHE A 76 2.84 -8.54 -1.33
N SER A 77 3.08 -9.32 -0.28
CA SER A 77 3.64 -10.66 -0.39
C SER A 77 2.55 -11.68 -0.73
N GLU A 78 2.64 -12.32 -1.89
CA GLU A 78 1.73 -13.39 -2.32
C GLU A 78 1.89 -14.65 -1.46
N ASP A 79 3.10 -14.92 -0.97
CA ASP A 79 3.40 -16.08 -0.14
C ASP A 79 2.96 -15.92 1.32
N GLY A 80 2.54 -14.72 1.74
CA GLY A 80 2.20 -14.40 3.13
C GLY A 80 3.35 -14.52 4.13
N MET A 81 4.56 -14.87 3.66
CA MET A 81 5.79 -14.92 4.48
C MET A 81 6.46 -13.54 4.59
N GLY A 82 5.96 -12.54 3.86
CA GLY A 82 6.51 -11.18 3.86
C GLY A 82 7.80 -11.04 3.03
N ASN A 83 8.19 -12.08 2.30
CA ASN A 83 9.27 -11.99 1.35
C ASN A 83 8.71 -11.40 0.05
N LEU A 84 9.33 -10.34 -0.46
CA LEU A 84 8.91 -9.71 -1.72
C LEU A 84 9.88 -10.05 -2.83
N SER A 85 9.37 -10.53 -3.95
CA SER A 85 10.04 -10.55 -5.24
C SER A 85 10.25 -9.13 -5.77
N PHE A 86 11.07 -8.99 -6.80
CA PHE A 86 11.29 -7.67 -7.42
C PHE A 86 10.02 -7.07 -8.00
N ASN A 87 9.12 -7.88 -8.58
CA ASN A 87 7.85 -7.39 -9.09
C ASN A 87 6.97 -6.86 -7.96
N GLU A 88 6.79 -7.62 -6.87
CA GLU A 88 6.02 -7.17 -5.70
C GLU A 88 6.64 -5.93 -5.04
N PHE A 89 7.97 -5.84 -5.04
CA PHE A 89 8.68 -4.67 -4.54
C PHE A 89 8.38 -3.43 -5.39
N VAL A 90 8.42 -3.56 -6.72
CA VAL A 90 8.08 -2.46 -7.62
C VAL A 90 6.61 -2.07 -7.49
N ASP A 91 5.70 -3.03 -7.36
CA ASP A 91 4.28 -2.78 -7.15
C ASP A 91 4.03 -2.03 -5.84
N MET A 92 4.71 -2.41 -4.76
CA MET A 92 4.65 -1.70 -3.49
C MET A 92 5.02 -0.22 -3.63
N PHE A 93 6.16 0.09 -4.25
CA PHE A 93 6.58 1.48 -4.46
C PHE A 93 5.72 2.21 -5.48
N SER A 94 5.14 1.49 -6.45
CA SER A 94 4.23 2.05 -7.44
C SER A 94 2.92 2.50 -6.81
N VAL A 95 2.35 1.69 -5.90
CA VAL A 95 1.11 2.02 -5.16
C VAL A 95 1.34 3.12 -4.13
N LEU A 96 2.50 3.11 -3.45
CA LEU A 96 2.86 4.14 -2.48
C LEU A 96 3.22 5.49 -3.14
N SER A 97 3.47 5.51 -4.45
CA SER A 97 3.74 6.75 -5.19
C SER A 97 2.55 7.71 -5.16
N GLU A 98 2.82 9.01 -5.16
CA GLU A 98 1.78 10.06 -5.28
C GLU A 98 0.96 9.92 -6.57
N MET A 99 1.57 9.36 -7.62
CA MET A 99 0.94 9.19 -8.93
C MET A 99 -0.01 7.99 -9.00
N ALA A 100 -0.09 7.15 -7.96
CA ALA A 100 -0.94 5.97 -8.00
C ALA A 100 -2.44 6.33 -7.99
N PRO A 101 -3.28 5.60 -8.74
CA PRO A 101 -4.74 5.74 -8.69
C PRO A 101 -5.27 5.62 -7.27
N ARG A 102 -6.23 6.49 -6.93
CA ARG A 102 -6.87 6.50 -5.61
C ARG A 102 -7.55 5.16 -5.28
N GLU A 103 -8.17 4.54 -6.28
CA GLU A 103 -8.81 3.22 -6.16
C GLU A 103 -7.79 2.16 -5.74
N LEU A 104 -6.61 2.12 -6.39
CA LEU A 104 -5.53 1.19 -5.99
C LEU A 104 -5.06 1.46 -4.55
N LYS A 105 -4.85 2.73 -4.18
CA LYS A 105 -4.49 3.08 -2.79
C LYS A 105 -5.55 2.63 -1.79
N ALA A 106 -6.83 2.80 -2.11
CA ALA A 106 -7.93 2.37 -1.26
C ALA A 106 -7.97 0.84 -1.10
N ILE A 107 -7.78 0.08 -2.19
CA ILE A 107 -7.71 -1.40 -2.16
C ILE A 107 -6.58 -1.87 -1.26
N TYR A 108 -5.37 -1.33 -1.43
CA TYR A 108 -4.23 -1.73 -0.60
C TYR A 108 -4.38 -1.24 0.84
N ALA A 109 -4.90 -0.05 1.07
CA ALA A 109 -5.22 0.43 2.42
C ALA A 109 -6.20 -0.52 3.12
N PHE A 110 -7.27 -0.91 2.45
CA PHE A 110 -8.23 -1.90 2.96
C PHE A 110 -7.54 -3.22 3.33
N LYS A 111 -6.69 -3.74 2.43
CA LYS A 111 -5.91 -4.97 2.66
C LYS A 111 -4.92 -4.86 3.83
N ILE A 112 -4.39 -3.67 4.09
CA ILE A 112 -3.48 -3.41 5.22
C ILE A 112 -4.24 -3.36 6.55
N TYR A 113 -5.46 -2.82 6.54
CA TYR A 113 -6.33 -2.75 7.72
C TYR A 113 -7.04 -4.07 8.01
N ASP A 114 -7.26 -4.92 7.02
CA ASP A 114 -7.86 -6.25 7.17
C ASP A 114 -6.84 -7.25 7.76
N PHE A 115 -6.94 -7.55 9.06
CA PHE A 115 -5.97 -8.43 9.71
C PHE A 115 -6.25 -9.92 9.50
N ASN A 116 -7.52 -10.29 9.36
CA ASN A 116 -8.07 -11.64 9.19
C ASN A 116 -8.19 -12.06 7.71
N VAL A 117 -7.99 -11.14 6.78
CA VAL A 117 -8.02 -11.36 5.32
C VAL A 117 -9.37 -11.93 4.87
N ASP A 118 -10.46 -11.50 5.52
CA ASP A 118 -11.82 -11.93 5.16
C ASP A 118 -12.51 -10.97 4.18
N ASN A 119 -11.83 -9.88 3.78
CA ASN A 119 -12.34 -8.77 3.00
C ASN A 119 -13.43 -7.96 3.69
N TYR A 120 -13.47 -7.97 5.03
CA TYR A 120 -14.36 -7.16 5.85
C TYR A 120 -13.59 -6.55 7.01
N LEU A 121 -13.67 -5.22 7.20
CA LEU A 121 -13.09 -4.63 8.40
C LEU A 121 -14.06 -4.79 9.56
N CYS A 122 -13.68 -5.62 10.52
CA CYS A 122 -14.43 -5.81 11.74
C CYS A 122 -13.93 -4.87 12.85
N LYS A 123 -14.70 -4.75 13.93
CA LYS A 123 -14.32 -3.98 15.12
C LYS A 123 -12.94 -4.39 15.67
N GLU A 124 -12.61 -5.67 15.61
CA GLU A 124 -11.33 -6.23 16.07
C GLU A 124 -10.14 -5.74 15.24
N ASP A 125 -10.33 -5.54 13.93
CA ASP A 125 -9.29 -5.06 13.01
C ASP A 125 -9.04 -3.57 13.19
N LEU A 126 -10.12 -2.81 13.38
CA LEU A 126 -10.07 -1.40 13.74
C LEU A 126 -9.40 -1.19 15.10
N GLU A 127 -9.69 -2.04 16.09
CA GLU A 127 -9.06 -1.97 17.40
C GLU A 127 -7.55 -2.20 17.32
N LYS A 128 -7.11 -3.25 16.60
CA LYS A 128 -5.69 -3.52 16.34
C LYS A 128 -5.01 -2.38 15.60
N THR A 129 -5.71 -1.80 14.62
CA THR A 129 -5.23 -0.66 13.84
C THR A 129 -5.03 0.57 14.72
N LEU A 130 -6.04 0.93 15.51
CA LEU A 130 -6.00 2.09 16.41
C LEU A 130 -4.91 1.91 17.45
N ASN A 131 -4.79 0.74 18.07
CA ASN A 131 -3.72 0.46 19.02
C ASN A 131 -2.32 0.64 18.41
N LYS A 132 -2.11 0.26 17.14
CA LYS A 132 -0.84 0.49 16.43
C LYS A 132 -0.59 1.97 16.12
N LEU A 133 -1.62 2.74 15.81
CA LEU A 133 -1.52 4.17 15.51
C LEU A 133 -1.25 5.00 16.77
N THR A 134 -1.98 4.70 17.85
CA THR A 134 -1.89 5.42 19.12
C THR A 134 -0.82 4.88 20.04
N LYS A 135 -0.06 3.85 19.62
CA LYS A 135 0.98 3.20 20.42
C LYS A 135 0.48 2.77 21.80
N GLU A 136 -0.76 2.29 21.86
CA GLU A 136 -1.42 1.85 23.10
C GLU A 136 -1.60 2.98 24.14
N GLU A 137 -1.61 4.26 23.72
CA GLU A 137 -1.84 5.40 24.63
C GLU A 137 -3.33 5.61 24.99
N LEU A 138 -4.25 5.00 24.23
CA LEU A 138 -5.69 5.10 24.48
C LEU A 138 -6.17 4.00 25.42
N THR A 139 -7.19 4.31 26.22
CA THR A 139 -7.87 3.30 27.04
C THR A 139 -8.70 2.36 26.16
N PRO A 140 -8.90 1.09 26.57
CA PRO A 140 -9.71 0.13 25.80
C PRO A 140 -11.13 0.65 25.56
N GLU A 141 -11.66 1.44 26.50
CA GLU A 141 -12.99 2.07 26.41
C GLU A 141 -13.05 3.14 25.31
N GLU A 142 -12.01 3.97 25.19
CA GLU A 142 -11.90 4.98 24.12
C GLU A 142 -11.73 4.33 22.75
N VAL A 143 -10.86 3.31 22.65
CA VAL A 143 -10.68 2.57 21.38
C VAL A 143 -11.99 1.93 20.96
N GLN A 144 -12.71 1.32 21.90
CA GLN A 144 -14.00 0.69 21.62
C GLN A 144 -15.04 1.72 21.13
N LEU A 145 -15.10 2.89 21.77
CA LEU A 145 -16.01 3.97 21.38
C LEU A 145 -15.69 4.52 19.98
N VAL A 146 -14.41 4.69 19.66
CA VAL A 146 -13.99 5.16 18.33
C VAL A 146 -14.30 4.12 17.28
N CYS A 147 -14.03 2.84 17.53
CA CYS A 147 -14.41 1.76 16.61
C CYS A 147 -15.92 1.70 16.37
N GLU A 148 -16.74 1.78 17.43
CA GLU A 148 -18.20 1.77 17.29
C GLU A 148 -18.71 2.94 16.47
N LYS A 149 -18.20 4.15 16.72
CA LYS A 149 -18.57 5.33 15.92
C LYS A 149 -18.09 5.23 14.47
N ALA A 150 -16.89 4.72 14.24
CA ALA A 150 -16.35 4.55 12.89
C ALA A 150 -17.19 3.56 12.09
N ILE A 151 -17.60 2.44 12.69
CA ILE A 151 -18.51 1.48 12.06
C ILE A 151 -19.88 2.14 11.85
N GLU A 152 -20.48 2.77 12.86
CA GLU A 152 -21.79 3.43 12.72
C GLU A 152 -21.83 4.51 11.62
N GLU A 153 -20.73 5.24 11.40
CA GLU A 153 -20.64 6.26 10.35
C GLU A 153 -20.33 5.70 8.95
N ALA A 154 -19.59 4.60 8.87
CA ALA A 154 -19.12 4.04 7.60
C ALA A 154 -20.00 2.88 7.09
N ASP A 155 -20.62 2.10 7.98
CA ASP A 155 -21.49 0.97 7.68
C ASP A 155 -22.82 1.47 7.09
N LEU A 156 -23.02 1.25 5.78
CA LEU A 156 -24.23 1.67 5.07
C LEU A 156 -25.31 0.60 5.07
N ASP A 157 -24.95 -0.68 5.24
CA ASP A 157 -25.86 -1.82 5.10
C ASP A 157 -26.29 -2.41 6.46
N GLY A 158 -25.65 -1.99 7.55
CA GLY A 158 -25.96 -2.33 8.92
C GLY A 158 -25.48 -3.72 9.34
N ASP A 159 -24.51 -4.30 8.63
CA ASP A 159 -24.01 -5.65 8.90
C ASP A 159 -22.95 -5.71 10.03
N ASN A 160 -22.62 -4.55 10.63
CA ASN A 160 -21.58 -4.35 11.66
C ASN A 160 -20.16 -4.69 11.18
N LYS A 161 -19.95 -4.67 9.87
CA LYS A 161 -18.66 -4.84 9.20
C LYS A 161 -18.54 -3.76 8.13
N LEU A 162 -17.31 -3.46 7.71
CA LEU A 162 -17.11 -2.55 6.58
C LEU A 162 -16.68 -3.37 5.38
N SER A 163 -17.55 -3.42 4.38
CA SER A 163 -17.18 -3.94 3.08
C SER A 163 -16.25 -2.96 2.35
N PHE A 164 -15.63 -3.43 1.26
CA PHE A 164 -14.83 -2.54 0.41
C PHE A 164 -15.64 -1.32 -0.10
N ALA A 165 -16.94 -1.49 -0.37
CA ALA A 165 -17.80 -0.41 -0.84
C ALA A 165 -18.03 0.67 0.24
N ASP A 166 -18.21 0.25 1.49
CA ASP A 166 -18.34 1.16 2.64
C ASP A 166 -17.05 1.93 2.88
N PHE A 167 -15.91 1.23 2.80
CA PHE A 167 -14.59 1.82 2.95
C PHE A 167 -14.27 2.81 1.83
N GLU A 168 -14.60 2.50 0.57
CA GLU A 168 -14.43 3.42 -0.55
C GLU A 168 -15.26 4.69 -0.33
N ASN A 169 -16.53 4.54 0.07
CA ASN A 169 -17.39 5.68 0.38
C ASN A 169 -16.84 6.51 1.56
N MET A 170 -16.32 5.87 2.61
CA MET A 170 -15.66 6.54 3.74
C MET A 170 -14.44 7.36 3.27
N ILE A 171 -13.56 6.76 2.45
CA ILE A 171 -12.37 7.42 1.92
C ILE A 171 -12.73 8.60 1.02
N THR A 172 -13.78 8.48 0.20
CA THR A 172 -14.23 9.61 -0.63
C THR A 172 -14.69 10.81 0.19
N ARG A 173 -15.22 10.56 1.41
CA ARG A 173 -15.64 11.59 2.37
C ARG A 173 -14.47 12.18 3.17
N ALA A 174 -13.36 11.44 3.28
CA ALA A 174 -12.15 11.85 4.01
C ALA A 174 -10.99 12.15 3.04
N PRO A 175 -10.96 13.34 2.38
CA PRO A 175 -9.93 13.68 1.41
C PRO A 175 -8.51 13.76 2.00
N ASP A 176 -8.38 13.93 3.32
CA ASP A 176 -7.11 13.91 4.03
C ASP A 176 -6.48 12.51 4.11
N PHE A 177 -7.25 11.45 3.86
CA PHE A 177 -6.76 10.07 3.90
C PHE A 177 -5.93 9.68 2.67
N LEU A 178 -6.14 10.37 1.54
CA LEU A 178 -5.48 10.10 0.26
C LEU A 178 -4.50 11.19 -0.18
N ARG A 179 -4.17 12.12 0.73
CA ARG A 179 -3.34 13.29 0.42
C ARG A 179 -1.86 13.04 0.61
#